data_AF-A0A524QZ89-F1
#
_entry.id   AF-A0A524QZ89-F1
#
_cell.length_a   1.000
_cell.length_b   1.000
_cell.length_c   1.000
_cell.angle_alpha   90.00
_cell.angle_beta   90.00
_cell.angle_gamma   90.00
#
_symmetry.space_group_name_H-M   'P 1'
#
loop_
_entity.id
_entity.type
_entity.pdbx_description
1 polymer ?
#
loop_
_entity_poly.entity_id
_entity_poly.type
_entity_poly.pdbx_seq_one_letter_code
_entity_poly.pdbx_strand_id
1 'polypeptide(L)'
;MEEIAVAAAEGGADALSAINTIGGPNPELSNQFGGLSGGAIFPATLGAIARLRRVVSLPIIAMGGIRGAEDIRRLEAIDPALFYAIGTALGGLDSEQIREYFQLLEKDLAQGTDVATGMTLNRMLMEYRPFVVSEIDVYSDTVRVIKFHERLDADVGVGQFVFFKVGNTNSKPFSVAANQDRLELLVRNVGPMT
;
A
#
# COMPACT_ATOMS: atom_id res chain seq x y z
N MET A 1 17.69 -11.96 10.97
CA MET A 1 16.24 -12.29 10.85
C MET A 1 16.01 -13.75 11.27
N GLU A 2 16.94 -14.62 10.96
CA GLU A 2 17.02 -16.04 11.25
C GLU A 2 16.95 -16.31 12.76
N GLU A 3 17.76 -15.62 13.56
CA GLU A 3 17.72 -15.72 15.02
C GLU A 3 16.35 -15.36 15.60
N ILE A 4 15.69 -14.33 15.04
CA ILE A 4 14.35 -13.92 15.44
C ILE A 4 13.33 -15.00 15.09
N ALA A 5 13.46 -15.63 13.92
CA ALA A 5 12.56 -16.71 13.50
C ALA A 5 12.71 -17.95 14.40
N VAL A 6 13.94 -18.32 14.76
CA VAL A 6 14.21 -19.40 15.72
C VAL A 6 13.61 -19.07 17.08
N ALA A 7 13.86 -17.87 17.61
CA ALA A 7 13.29 -17.44 18.88
C ALA A 7 11.76 -17.41 18.87
N ALA A 8 11.13 -17.01 17.75
CA ALA A 8 9.68 -17.05 17.60
C ALA A 8 9.14 -18.49 17.62
N ALA A 9 9.82 -19.43 16.96
CA ALA A 9 9.44 -20.84 16.98
C ALA A 9 9.61 -21.46 18.38
N GLU A 10 10.71 -21.17 19.07
CA GLU A 10 10.93 -21.58 20.47
C GLU A 10 9.90 -20.96 21.42
N GLY A 11 9.45 -19.74 21.12
CA GLY A 11 8.36 -19.06 21.81
C GLY A 11 6.97 -19.63 21.54
N GLY A 12 6.84 -20.65 20.68
CA GLY A 12 5.58 -21.32 20.38
C GLY A 12 4.74 -20.66 19.28
N ALA A 13 5.35 -19.90 18.38
CA ALA A 13 4.63 -19.36 17.22
C ALA A 13 4.10 -20.49 16.31
N ASP A 14 2.83 -20.40 15.90
CA ASP A 14 2.23 -21.37 14.98
C ASP A 14 2.64 -21.18 13.51
N ALA A 15 3.03 -19.96 13.14
CA ALA A 15 3.43 -19.58 11.78
C ALA A 15 4.25 -18.28 11.79
N LEU A 16 4.93 -18.00 10.66
CA LEU A 16 5.60 -16.73 10.42
C LEU A 16 4.99 -16.00 9.23
N SER A 17 4.93 -14.68 9.29
CA SER A 17 4.64 -13.83 8.14
C SER A 17 5.92 -13.11 7.70
N ALA A 18 6.33 -13.27 6.45
CA ALA A 18 7.60 -12.73 5.96
C ALA A 18 7.55 -12.39 4.46
N ILE A 19 8.01 -11.24 3.98
CA ILE A 19 8.57 -10.08 4.69
C ILE A 19 7.60 -8.90 4.72
N ASN A 20 7.78 -8.03 5.71
CA ASN A 20 7.17 -6.70 5.66
C ASN A 20 7.94 -5.79 4.68
N THR A 21 7.49 -4.55 4.51
CA THR A 21 8.18 -3.51 3.74
C THR A 21 9.62 -3.33 4.20
N ILE A 22 10.51 -3.01 3.27
CA ILE A 22 11.92 -2.75 3.54
C ILE A 22 12.12 -1.23 3.69
N GLY A 23 12.96 -0.80 4.62
CA GLY A 23 13.31 0.61 4.75
C GLY A 23 13.92 1.17 3.46
N GLY A 24 13.44 2.33 3.02
CA GLY A 24 14.00 3.05 1.87
C GLY A 24 13.68 4.55 1.91
N PRO A 25 14.37 5.35 1.07
CA PRO A 25 14.10 6.78 0.95
C PRO A 25 12.64 7.03 0.57
N ASN A 26 11.98 7.95 1.27
CA ASN A 26 10.66 8.44 0.92
C ASN A 26 10.61 9.96 1.17
N PRO A 27 10.71 10.79 0.11
CA PRO A 27 10.79 12.24 0.25
C PRO A 27 9.49 12.88 0.76
N GLU A 28 8.39 12.12 0.81
CA GLU A 28 7.09 12.61 1.30
C GLU A 28 6.96 12.55 2.83
N LEU A 29 7.88 11.85 3.50
CA LEU A 29 7.89 11.72 4.96
C LEU A 29 8.88 12.71 5.58
N SER A 30 8.57 13.24 6.77
CA SER A 30 9.43 14.23 7.45
C SER A 30 10.82 13.69 7.81
N ASN A 31 10.93 12.39 8.07
CA ASN A 31 12.20 11.70 8.31
C ASN A 31 12.86 11.21 7.01
N GLN A 32 12.29 11.54 5.85
CA GLN A 32 12.75 11.17 4.50
C GLN A 32 12.92 9.66 4.26
N PHE A 33 12.37 8.83 5.14
CA PHE A 33 12.60 7.39 5.15
C PHE A 33 11.33 6.65 5.53
N GLY A 34 10.94 5.66 4.74
CA GLY A 34 9.70 4.91 4.91
C GLY A 34 9.79 3.48 4.41
N GLY A 35 8.66 2.80 4.38
CA GLY A 35 8.56 1.44 3.83
C GLY A 35 8.50 1.45 2.31
N LEU A 36 9.45 0.78 1.67
CA LEU A 36 9.42 0.38 0.27
C LEU A 36 8.65 -0.95 0.15
N SER A 37 7.70 -0.99 -0.78
CA SER A 37 6.86 -2.16 -1.08
C SER A 37 6.77 -2.40 -2.59
N GLY A 38 5.97 -3.38 -3.01
CA GLY A 38 5.77 -3.72 -4.42
C GLY A 38 6.88 -4.58 -5.02
N GLY A 39 6.82 -4.76 -6.34
CA GLY A 39 7.72 -5.69 -7.06
C GLY A 39 9.21 -5.42 -6.84
N ALA A 40 9.59 -4.18 -6.50
CA ALA A 40 10.96 -3.79 -6.21
C ALA A 40 11.59 -4.58 -5.03
N ILE A 41 10.78 -5.03 -4.05
CA ILE A 41 11.28 -5.79 -2.90
C ILE A 41 11.27 -7.30 -3.11
N PHE A 42 10.71 -7.80 -4.23
CA PHE A 42 10.56 -9.24 -4.47
C PHE A 42 11.90 -10.02 -4.44
N PRO A 43 13.03 -9.51 -4.99
CA PRO A 43 14.31 -10.20 -4.85
C PRO A 43 14.76 -10.37 -3.39
N ALA A 44 14.46 -9.39 -2.53
CA ALA A 44 14.74 -9.48 -1.10
C ALA A 44 13.82 -10.48 -0.40
N THR A 45 12.54 -10.56 -0.82
CA THR A 45 11.60 -11.61 -0.37
C THR A 45 12.13 -13.01 -0.65
N LEU A 46 12.58 -13.30 -1.87
CA LEU A 46 13.16 -14.61 -2.22
C LEU A 46 14.34 -14.97 -1.31
N GLY A 47 15.28 -14.04 -1.12
CA GLY A 47 16.42 -14.24 -0.25
C GLY A 47 16.02 -14.47 1.21
N ALA A 48 15.03 -13.72 1.71
CA ALA A 48 14.52 -13.83 3.07
C ALA A 48 13.86 -15.19 3.33
N ILE A 49 12.96 -15.62 2.45
CA ILE A 49 12.25 -16.90 2.56
C ILE A 49 13.25 -18.07 2.50
N ALA A 50 14.22 -18.04 1.59
CA ALA A 50 15.26 -19.07 1.50
C ALA A 50 16.09 -19.18 2.77
N ARG A 51 16.39 -18.07 3.46
CA ARG A 51 17.14 -18.10 4.73
C ARG A 51 16.28 -18.58 5.89
N LEU A 52 15.02 -18.12 5.98
CA LEU A 52 14.08 -18.57 7.01
C LEU A 52 13.85 -20.07 6.93
N ARG A 53 13.65 -20.60 5.72
CA ARG A 53 13.42 -22.04 5.49
C ARG A 53 14.59 -22.94 5.91
N ARG A 54 15.81 -22.40 6.04
CA ARG A 54 16.97 -23.15 6.54
C ARG A 54 17.01 -23.27 8.05
N VAL A 55 16.26 -22.43 8.78
CA VAL A 55 16.36 -22.34 10.25
C VAL A 55 15.06 -22.67 10.97
N VAL A 56 13.91 -22.65 10.29
CA VAL A 56 12.61 -22.99 10.88
C VAL A 56 11.72 -23.80 9.93
N SER A 57 10.93 -24.70 10.52
CA SER A 57 9.95 -25.54 9.83
C SER A 57 8.50 -25.06 9.97
N LEU A 58 8.26 -23.95 10.69
CA LEU A 58 6.92 -23.37 10.84
C LEU A 58 6.32 -23.01 9.47
N PRO A 59 4.99 -23.09 9.29
CA PRO A 59 4.31 -22.49 8.15
C PRO A 59 4.74 -21.02 7.95
N ILE A 60 4.99 -20.62 6.70
CA ILE A 60 5.34 -19.24 6.36
C ILE A 60 4.30 -18.68 5.39
N ILE A 61 3.73 -17.53 5.75
CA ILE A 61 2.98 -16.66 4.85
C ILE A 61 3.98 -15.71 4.18
N ALA A 62 4.39 -16.08 2.97
CA ALA A 62 5.28 -15.32 2.13
C ALA A 62 4.57 -14.07 1.58
N MET A 63 5.20 -12.92 1.70
CA MET A 63 4.69 -11.63 1.25
C MET A 63 5.83 -10.69 0.86
N GLY A 64 5.47 -9.63 0.14
CA GLY A 64 6.40 -8.62 -0.34
C GLY A 64 6.73 -8.81 -1.81
N GLY A 65 6.13 -7.96 -2.66
CA GLY A 65 6.45 -7.89 -4.09
C GLY A 65 5.91 -9.03 -4.98
N ILE A 66 5.03 -9.89 -4.46
CA ILE A 66 4.34 -10.91 -5.26
C ILE A 66 3.32 -10.21 -6.16
N ARG A 67 3.47 -10.36 -7.48
CA ARG A 67 2.58 -9.75 -8.48
C ARG A 67 1.68 -10.76 -9.18
N GLY A 68 2.14 -11.99 -9.36
CA GLY A 68 1.41 -13.02 -10.07
C GLY A 68 2.02 -14.42 -9.89
N ALA A 69 1.62 -15.33 -10.76
CA ALA A 69 1.97 -16.74 -10.69
C ALA A 69 3.46 -17.01 -10.92
N GLU A 70 4.16 -16.21 -11.74
CA GLU A 70 5.62 -16.37 -11.92
C GLU A 70 6.38 -16.12 -10.61
N ASP A 71 6.01 -15.07 -9.88
CA ASP A 71 6.60 -14.76 -8.58
C ASP A 71 6.28 -15.88 -7.56
N ILE A 72 5.06 -16.44 -7.57
CA ILE A 72 4.68 -17.58 -6.72
C ILE A 72 5.52 -18.82 -7.06
N ARG A 73 5.65 -19.21 -8.34
CA ARG A 73 6.45 -20.37 -8.76
C ARG A 73 7.91 -20.28 -8.31
N ARG A 74 8.48 -19.07 -8.30
CA ARG A 74 9.85 -18.83 -7.79
C ARG A 74 9.95 -19.02 -6.28
N LEU A 75 8.89 -18.72 -5.53
CA LEU A 75 8.80 -19.03 -4.09
C LEU A 75 8.55 -20.52 -3.85
N GLU A 76 7.70 -21.18 -4.63
CA GLU A 76 7.46 -22.63 -4.56
C GLU A 76 8.73 -23.45 -4.79
N ALA A 77 9.62 -22.97 -5.68
CA ALA A 77 10.94 -23.58 -5.89
C ALA A 77 11.83 -23.55 -4.64
N ILE A 78 11.53 -22.69 -3.65
CA ILE A 78 12.18 -22.68 -2.33
C ILE A 78 11.43 -23.62 -1.38
N ASP A 79 10.10 -23.48 -1.31
CA ASP A 79 9.23 -24.32 -0.48
C ASP A 79 7.80 -24.35 -1.06
N PRO A 80 7.27 -25.53 -1.45
CA PRO A 80 5.91 -25.65 -1.97
C PRO A 80 4.83 -25.55 -0.88
N ALA A 81 5.17 -25.57 0.41
CA ALA A 81 4.23 -25.43 1.53
C ALA A 81 4.03 -23.98 2.01
N LEU A 82 4.46 -23.00 1.22
CA LEU A 82 4.25 -21.58 1.53
C LEU A 82 2.78 -21.17 1.35
N PHE A 83 2.34 -20.29 2.23
CA PHE A 83 1.14 -19.47 2.01
C PHE A 83 1.56 -18.13 1.43
N TYR A 84 0.65 -17.41 0.77
CA TYR A 84 0.97 -16.14 0.12
C TYR A 84 0.03 -15.02 0.58
N ALA A 85 0.58 -13.84 0.83
CA ALA A 85 -0.21 -12.63 1.02
C ALA A 85 0.21 -11.57 0.00
N ILE A 86 -0.79 -11.02 -0.69
CA ILE A 86 -0.63 -10.11 -1.83
C ILE A 86 -1.12 -8.72 -1.40
N GLY A 87 -0.20 -7.76 -1.43
CA GLY A 87 -0.44 -6.37 -1.02
C GLY A 87 -0.46 -5.43 -2.23
N THR A 88 0.68 -4.79 -2.52
CA THR A 88 0.82 -3.74 -3.54
C THR A 88 0.26 -4.08 -4.91
N ALA A 89 0.28 -5.35 -5.33
CA ALA A 89 -0.27 -5.79 -6.61
C ALA A 89 -1.79 -5.55 -6.75
N LEU A 90 -2.51 -5.54 -5.62
CA LEU A 90 -3.94 -5.21 -5.57
C LEU A 90 -4.21 -3.70 -5.48
N GLY A 91 -3.16 -2.88 -5.38
CA GLY A 91 -3.29 -1.43 -5.28
C GLY A 91 -4.08 -0.88 -6.46
N GLY A 92 -5.02 0.03 -6.20
CA GLY A 92 -5.83 0.69 -7.22
C GLY A 92 -6.87 -0.20 -7.92
N LEU A 93 -7.01 -1.47 -7.52
CA LEU A 93 -8.10 -2.33 -7.96
C LEU A 93 -9.32 -2.14 -7.06
N ASP A 94 -10.51 -2.12 -7.66
CA ASP A 94 -11.77 -2.21 -6.91
C ASP A 94 -12.10 -3.67 -6.51
N SER A 95 -13.23 -3.87 -5.83
CA SER A 95 -13.63 -5.19 -5.34
C SER A 95 -13.92 -6.22 -6.45
N GLU A 96 -14.40 -5.78 -7.61
CA GLU A 96 -14.66 -6.66 -8.75
C GLU A 96 -13.35 -7.05 -9.43
N GLN A 97 -12.46 -6.09 -9.61
CA GLN A 97 -11.13 -6.29 -10.18
C GLN A 97 -10.24 -7.15 -9.27
N ILE A 98 -10.33 -7.02 -7.94
CA ILE A 98 -9.62 -7.91 -6.99
C ILE A 98 -10.12 -9.35 -7.16
N ARG A 99 -11.42 -9.55 -7.34
CA ARG A 99 -11.98 -10.89 -7.59
C ARG A 99 -11.45 -11.46 -8.90
N GLU A 100 -11.48 -10.68 -9.97
CA GLU A 100 -10.95 -11.08 -11.27
C GLU A 100 -9.45 -11.42 -11.20
N TYR A 101 -8.66 -10.61 -10.48
CA TYR A 101 -7.25 -10.86 -10.25
C TYR A 101 -7.00 -12.25 -9.64
N PHE A 102 -7.72 -12.61 -8.57
CA PHE A 102 -7.54 -13.92 -7.94
C PHE A 102 -8.03 -15.08 -8.84
N GLN A 103 -9.08 -14.87 -9.64
CA GLN A 103 -9.53 -15.87 -10.62
C GLN A 103 -8.53 -16.10 -11.74
N LEU A 104 -7.88 -15.04 -12.22
CA LEU A 104 -6.80 -15.15 -13.20
C LEU A 104 -5.55 -15.80 -12.58
N LEU A 105 -5.20 -15.42 -11.36
CA LEU A 105 -4.05 -15.99 -10.66
C LEU A 105 -4.21 -17.52 -10.47
N GLU A 106 -5.40 -17.99 -10.10
CA GLU A 106 -5.70 -19.42 -9.98
C GLU A 106 -5.52 -20.14 -11.33
N LYS A 107 -6.02 -19.56 -12.42
CA LYS A 107 -5.83 -20.10 -13.78
C LYS A 107 -4.36 -20.11 -14.18
N ASP A 108 -3.63 -19.04 -13.88
CA ASP A 108 -2.21 -18.90 -14.19
C ASP A 108 -1.35 -19.95 -13.50
N LEU A 109 -1.67 -20.26 -12.24
CA LEU A 109 -1.01 -21.33 -11.50
C LEU A 109 -1.32 -22.71 -12.11
N ALA A 110 -2.56 -22.96 -12.50
CA ALA A 110 -2.97 -24.24 -13.11
C ALA A 110 -2.43 -24.45 -14.54
N GLN A 111 -2.27 -23.37 -15.31
CA GLN A 111 -1.94 -23.44 -16.75
C GLN A 111 -0.49 -23.06 -17.06
N GLY A 112 0.28 -22.60 -16.06
CA GLY A 112 1.65 -22.14 -16.26
C GLY A 112 1.75 -20.78 -16.96
N THR A 113 0.71 -19.96 -16.91
CA THR A 113 0.68 -18.59 -17.46
C THR A 113 0.97 -17.56 -16.36
N ASP A 114 0.93 -16.26 -16.69
CA ASP A 114 1.15 -15.14 -15.75
C ASP A 114 0.36 -13.88 -16.14
N VAL A 115 -0.89 -14.05 -16.56
CA VAL A 115 -1.75 -12.97 -17.04
C VAL A 115 -2.15 -12.00 -15.93
N ALA A 116 -2.37 -12.48 -14.70
CA ALA A 116 -2.78 -11.68 -13.54
C ALA A 116 -1.76 -10.56 -13.22
N THR A 117 -0.47 -10.77 -13.50
CA THR A 117 0.57 -9.74 -13.35
C THR A 117 0.24 -8.47 -14.16
N GLY A 118 -0.44 -8.62 -15.30
CA GLY A 118 -0.86 -7.50 -16.16
C GLY A 118 -1.96 -6.61 -15.56
N MET A 119 -2.69 -7.08 -14.54
CA MET A 119 -3.66 -6.26 -13.81
C MET A 119 -3.00 -5.37 -12.76
N THR A 120 -1.75 -5.65 -12.39
CA THR A 120 -1.07 -4.95 -11.31
C THR A 120 -0.64 -3.55 -11.74
N LEU A 121 -0.64 -2.61 -10.80
CA LEU A 121 -0.13 -1.27 -11.07
C LEU A 121 1.37 -1.28 -11.31
N ASN A 122 1.77 -0.90 -12.51
CA ASN A 122 3.16 -0.57 -12.86
C ASN A 122 3.46 0.94 -12.76
N ARG A 123 2.61 1.71 -12.06
CA ARG A 123 2.79 3.17 -11.88
C ARG A 123 2.78 3.56 -10.41
N MET A 124 3.45 4.68 -10.10
CA MET A 124 3.31 5.31 -8.79
C MET A 124 1.85 5.76 -8.60
N LEU A 125 1.28 5.41 -7.44
CA LEU A 125 -0.08 5.78 -7.05
C LEU A 125 -0.21 7.22 -6.57
N MET A 126 0.91 7.88 -6.24
CA MET A 126 0.90 9.21 -5.64
C MET A 126 1.59 10.21 -6.57
N GLU A 127 0.83 10.75 -7.52
CA GLU A 127 1.19 11.98 -8.21
C GLU A 127 0.44 13.15 -7.58
N TYR A 128 1.18 14.18 -7.15
CA TYR A 128 0.56 15.42 -6.70
C TYR A 128 0.16 16.26 -7.91
N ARG A 129 -1.08 16.73 -7.91
CA ARG A 129 -1.56 17.73 -8.84
C ARG A 129 -1.71 19.06 -8.10
N PRO A 130 -1.30 20.20 -8.69
CA PRO A 130 -1.49 21.50 -8.06
C PRO A 130 -2.99 21.84 -7.98
N PHE A 131 -3.40 22.38 -6.85
CA PHE A 131 -4.75 22.91 -6.60
C PHE A 131 -4.60 24.35 -6.07
N VAL A 132 -5.42 25.26 -6.59
CA VAL A 132 -5.38 26.68 -6.24
C VAL A 132 -6.61 27.02 -5.40
N VAL A 133 -6.38 27.60 -4.22
CA VAL A 133 -7.46 28.06 -3.34
C VAL A 133 -8.19 29.22 -4.03
N SER A 134 -9.50 29.07 -4.22
CA SER A 134 -10.37 30.09 -4.81
C SER A 134 -11.05 30.92 -3.73
N GLU A 135 -11.45 30.30 -2.63
CA GLU A 135 -12.25 30.93 -1.59
C GLU A 135 -12.03 30.21 -0.24
N ILE A 136 -12.16 30.96 0.87
CA ILE A 136 -12.16 30.40 2.22
C ILE A 136 -13.37 30.95 2.97
N ASP A 137 -14.34 30.08 3.24
CA ASP A 137 -15.50 30.42 4.07
C ASP A 137 -15.13 30.24 5.55
N VAL A 138 -15.44 31.25 6.35
CA VAL A 138 -15.25 31.23 7.80
C VAL A 138 -16.59 30.97 8.48
N TYR A 139 -16.74 29.79 9.07
CA TYR A 139 -17.97 29.40 9.78
C TYR A 139 -17.88 29.66 11.29
N SER A 140 -16.68 29.55 11.87
CA SER A 140 -16.40 29.92 13.25
C SER A 140 -14.90 30.16 13.46
N ASP A 141 -14.51 30.53 14.69
CA ASP A 141 -13.10 30.65 15.10
C ASP A 141 -12.29 29.37 14.85
N THR A 142 -12.97 28.21 14.83
CA THR A 142 -12.32 26.90 14.67
C THR A 142 -12.68 26.18 13.38
N VAL A 143 -13.66 26.63 12.61
CA VAL A 143 -14.15 25.89 11.42
C VAL A 143 -14.12 26.78 10.20
N ARG A 144 -13.48 26.26 9.15
CA ARG A 144 -13.38 26.90 7.83
C ARG A 144 -13.65 25.88 6.74
N VAL A 145 -14.18 26.33 5.61
CA VAL A 145 -14.23 25.55 4.38
C VAL A 145 -13.30 26.19 3.38
N ILE A 146 -12.30 25.42 2.92
CA ILE A 146 -11.37 25.86 1.87
C ILE A 146 -11.89 25.32 0.56
N LYS A 147 -12.09 26.21 -0.42
CA LYS A 147 -12.59 25.86 -1.75
C LYS A 147 -11.49 26.10 -2.77
N PHE A 148 -11.42 25.21 -3.74
CA PHE A 148 -10.40 25.26 -4.79
C PHE A 148 -11.01 25.70 -6.13
N HIS A 149 -10.18 26.03 -7.11
CA HIS A 149 -10.64 26.25 -8.48
C HIS A 149 -10.91 24.92 -9.18
N GLU A 150 -10.14 23.89 -8.82
CA GLU A 150 -10.17 22.57 -9.40
C GLU A 150 -11.05 21.61 -8.59
N ARG A 151 -11.44 20.50 -9.22
CA ARG A 151 -12.04 19.33 -8.58
C ARG A 151 -11.11 18.12 -8.73
N LEU A 152 -11.29 17.11 -7.89
CA LEU A 152 -10.64 15.81 -8.08
C LEU A 152 -11.33 15.06 -9.22
N ASP A 153 -10.53 14.40 -10.05
CA ASP A 153 -11.04 13.59 -11.16
C ASP A 153 -11.69 12.28 -10.66
N ALA A 154 -11.24 11.79 -9.49
CA ALA A 154 -11.83 10.62 -8.84
C ALA A 154 -13.20 10.93 -8.24
N ASP A 155 -14.07 9.93 -8.22
CA ASP A 155 -15.39 10.01 -7.56
C ASP A 155 -15.20 9.97 -6.04
N VAL A 156 -14.89 11.13 -5.47
CA VAL A 156 -14.64 11.30 -4.03
C VAL A 156 -15.86 11.92 -3.37
N GLY A 157 -16.48 11.16 -2.47
CA GLY A 157 -17.67 11.54 -1.72
C GLY A 157 -17.37 12.30 -0.43
N VAL A 158 -18.42 12.89 0.14
CA VAL A 158 -18.36 13.58 1.44
C VAL A 158 -17.87 12.62 2.52
N GLY A 159 -16.96 13.07 3.37
CA GLY A 159 -16.42 12.27 4.47
C GLY A 159 -15.22 11.39 4.10
N GLN A 160 -14.92 11.23 2.81
CA GLN A 160 -13.67 10.59 2.38
C GLN A 160 -12.48 11.52 2.62
N PHE A 161 -11.27 10.94 2.67
CA PHE A 161 -10.04 11.66 2.95
C PHE A 161 -9.19 11.83 1.70
N VAL A 162 -8.62 13.01 1.57
CA VAL A 162 -7.63 13.33 0.54
C VAL A 162 -6.36 13.84 1.20
N PHE A 163 -5.20 13.46 0.66
CA PHE A 163 -3.91 13.92 1.18
C PHE A 163 -3.52 15.22 0.50
N PHE A 164 -3.34 16.27 1.31
CA PHE A 164 -2.95 17.59 0.84
C PHE A 164 -1.55 17.95 1.33
N LYS A 165 -0.75 18.56 0.44
CA LYS A 165 0.60 19.03 0.71
C LYS A 165 0.64 20.55 0.50
N VAL A 166 1.10 21.31 1.50
CA VAL A 166 1.22 22.77 1.41
C VAL A 166 2.70 23.14 1.36
N GLY A 167 3.20 23.51 0.19
CA GLY A 167 4.63 23.78 -0.01
C GLY A 167 5.49 22.54 0.27
N ASN A 168 6.53 22.70 1.10
CA ASN A 168 7.47 21.63 1.46
C ASN A 168 7.06 20.86 2.74
N THR A 169 5.82 21.02 3.22
CA THR A 169 5.37 20.26 4.39
C THR A 169 5.05 18.81 4.04
N ASN A 170 4.95 17.95 5.05
CA ASN A 170 4.38 16.62 4.88
C ASN A 170 2.93 16.70 4.40
N SER A 171 2.48 15.65 3.72
CA SER A 171 1.08 15.47 3.39
C SER A 171 0.24 15.19 4.63
N LYS A 172 -0.94 15.80 4.70
CA LYS A 172 -1.93 15.57 5.76
C LYS A 172 -3.28 15.18 5.15
N PRO A 173 -4.02 14.25 5.79
CA PRO A 173 -5.35 13.92 5.34
C PRO A 173 -6.34 15.01 5.72
N PHE A 174 -7.21 15.39 4.79
CA PHE A 174 -8.33 16.30 4.99
C PHE A 174 -9.62 15.63 4.52
N SER A 175 -10.71 15.86 5.24
CA SER A 175 -12.02 15.33 4.84
C SER A 175 -12.62 16.19 3.73
N VAL A 176 -13.12 15.54 2.69
CA VAL A 176 -13.83 16.17 1.58
C VAL A 176 -15.22 16.57 2.05
N ALA A 177 -15.54 17.86 1.90
CA ALA A 177 -16.86 18.41 2.13
C ALA A 177 -17.72 18.38 0.86
N ALA A 178 -17.11 18.62 -0.31
CA ALA A 178 -17.73 18.48 -1.62
C ALA A 178 -16.67 18.32 -2.72
N ASN A 179 -17.06 17.71 -3.85
CA ASN A 179 -16.20 17.56 -5.04
C ASN A 179 -17.00 17.60 -6.38
N GLN A 180 -18.21 18.16 -6.40
CA GLN A 180 -19.07 18.15 -7.59
C GLN A 180 -18.56 19.12 -8.68
N ASP A 181 -18.51 20.42 -8.35
CA ASP A 181 -18.03 21.47 -9.26
C ASP A 181 -16.57 21.84 -8.99
N ARG A 182 -16.20 21.85 -7.70
CA ARG A 182 -14.87 22.14 -7.18
C ARG A 182 -14.63 21.30 -5.93
N LEU A 183 -13.36 21.11 -5.58
CA LEU A 183 -12.99 20.53 -4.31
C LEU A 183 -13.26 21.52 -3.18
N GLU A 184 -13.91 21.04 -2.13
CA GLU A 184 -14.11 21.77 -0.88
C GLU A 184 -13.67 20.90 0.29
N LEU A 185 -12.86 21.46 1.17
CA LEU A 185 -12.31 20.78 2.35
C LEU A 185 -12.78 21.46 3.63
N LEU A 186 -13.37 20.69 4.53
CA LEU A 186 -13.70 21.16 5.87
C LEU A 186 -12.46 21.07 6.75
N VAL A 187 -12.00 22.22 7.25
CA VAL A 187 -10.84 22.30 8.13
C VAL A 187 -11.27 22.78 9.51
N ARG A 188 -10.92 21.99 10.53
CA ARG A 188 -11.14 22.36 11.93
C ARG A 188 -9.81 22.60 12.64
N ASN A 189 -9.64 23.77 13.24
CA ASN A 189 -8.56 24.03 14.19
C ASN A 189 -8.87 23.30 15.49
N VAL A 190 -8.06 22.30 15.82
CA VAL A 190 -8.18 21.50 17.05
C VAL A 190 -7.14 21.87 18.11
N GLY A 191 -6.37 22.94 17.89
CA GLY A 191 -5.26 23.34 18.74
C GLY A 191 -3.99 22.51 18.50
N PRO A 192 -2.94 22.74 19.29
CA PRO A 192 -1.68 21.99 19.20
C PRO A 192 -1.90 20.52 19.60
N MET A 193 -1.29 19.61 18.84
CA MET A 193 -1.14 18.21 19.27
C MET A 193 -0.03 18.19 20.33
N THR A 194 -0.39 17.92 21.59
CA THR A 194 0.55 17.66 22.69
C THR A 194 1.00 16.21 22.72
#